data_AF-A0A953PIE3-F1
#
_entry.id   AF-A0A953PIE3-F1
#
_cell.length_a   1.000
_cell.length_b   1.000
_cell.length_c   1.000
_cell.angle_alpha   90.00
_cell.angle_beta   90.00
_cell.angle_gamma   90.00
#
_symmetry.space_group_name_H-M   'P 1'
#
loop_
_entity.id
_entity.type
_entity.pdbx_description
1 polymer ?
#
loop_
_entity_poly.entity_id
_entity_poly.type
_entity_poly.pdbx_seq_one_letter_code
_entity_poly.pdbx_strand_id
1 'polypeptide(L)'
;MMARFQTLSARLLRSVPLSEFTKHIEFEVQGVPRLGFVAGQWLSVKASTPEGEEITRAYSIASAPSENGRFAFCLNRVQDGYMSNYLCNLAEGAEISFQGPFGDFSLRPPLRDTLMIATGTGIAPFRSMLEGMFVSGNGSPDAMERRASPPVQLSAQFWLLFGARYEQDTAARSGRACADTCRSTCEKLWAVVPTCKPTSAGSTRW
;
A
#
# COMPACT_ATOMS: atom_id res chain seq x y z
N MET A 1 -23.66 22.13 0.60
CA MET A 1 -22.53 22.62 -0.20
C MET A 1 -21.72 21.40 -0.65
N MET A 2 -21.85 20.96 -1.90
CA MET A 2 -21.14 19.76 -2.37
C MET A 2 -19.65 20.08 -2.45
N ALA A 3 -18.82 19.34 -1.71
CA ALA A 3 -17.37 19.40 -1.86
C ALA A 3 -17.01 19.06 -3.31
N ARG A 4 -16.54 20.05 -4.07
CA ARG A 4 -15.96 19.79 -5.40
C ARG A 4 -14.63 19.10 -5.16
N PHE A 5 -14.60 17.79 -5.26
CA PHE A 5 -13.35 17.03 -5.31
C PHE A 5 -12.58 17.47 -6.56
N GLN A 6 -11.52 18.24 -6.35
CA GLN A 6 -10.66 18.71 -7.42
C GLN A 6 -9.98 17.51 -8.09
N THR A 7 -9.98 17.50 -9.42
CA THR A 7 -9.19 16.53 -10.18
C THR A 7 -7.74 16.98 -10.14
N LEU A 8 -6.85 16.09 -9.71
CA LEU A 8 -5.40 16.29 -9.65
C LEU A 8 -4.72 15.46 -10.73
N SER A 9 -3.53 15.90 -11.17
CA SER A 9 -2.65 15.11 -12.04
C SER A 9 -1.50 14.53 -11.23
N ALA A 10 -1.09 13.30 -11.55
CA ALA A 10 0.13 12.71 -11.03
C ALA A 10 0.95 12.05 -12.14
N ARG A 11 2.27 12.22 -12.05
CA ARG A 11 3.24 11.68 -13.00
C ARG A 11 3.76 10.34 -12.50
N LEU A 12 3.79 9.33 -13.37
CA LEU A 12 4.37 8.03 -13.11
C LEU A 12 5.89 8.18 -12.99
N LEU A 13 6.43 7.94 -11.81
CA LEU A 13 7.87 7.96 -11.55
C LEU A 13 8.52 6.61 -11.86
N ARG A 14 7.84 5.51 -11.51
CA ARG A 14 8.44 4.18 -11.57
C ARG A 14 7.39 3.10 -11.79
N SER A 15 7.71 2.12 -12.63
CA SER A 15 6.89 0.93 -12.88
C SER A 15 7.67 -0.36 -12.67
N VAL A 16 7.33 -1.13 -11.63
CA VAL A 16 8.03 -2.38 -11.27
C VAL A 16 7.08 -3.58 -11.40
N PRO A 17 7.37 -4.57 -12.25
CA PRO A 17 6.63 -5.83 -12.25
C PRO A 17 6.92 -6.62 -10.97
N LEU A 18 5.86 -7.05 -10.28
CA LEU A 18 5.94 -7.95 -9.12
C LEU A 18 5.68 -9.40 -9.53
N SER A 19 4.75 -9.61 -10.47
CA SER A 19 4.47 -10.89 -11.13
C SER A 19 4.16 -10.65 -12.61
N GLU A 20 3.77 -11.69 -13.34
CA GLU A 20 3.32 -11.58 -14.74
C GLU A 20 2.12 -10.61 -14.88
N PHE A 21 1.22 -10.64 -13.90
CA PHE A 21 0.00 -9.84 -13.92
C PHE A 21 0.02 -8.67 -12.94
N THR A 22 0.90 -8.69 -11.94
CA THR A 22 0.93 -7.67 -10.88
C THR A 22 2.04 -6.65 -11.08
N LYS A 23 1.73 -5.36 -10.96
CA LYS A 23 2.70 -4.26 -10.97
C LYS A 23 2.59 -3.39 -9.72
N HIS A 24 3.74 -2.89 -9.28
CA HIS A 24 3.87 -1.79 -8.34
C HIS A 24 4.22 -0.54 -9.13
N ILE A 25 3.39 0.49 -9.04
CA ILE A 25 3.60 1.76 -9.77
C ILE A 25 3.58 2.93 -8.81
N GLU A 26 4.56 3.83 -8.95
CA GLU A 26 4.79 4.96 -8.05
C GLU A 26 4.55 6.27 -8.76
N PHE A 27 3.78 7.16 -8.15
CA PHE A 27 3.40 8.44 -8.71
C PHE A 27 3.83 9.60 -7.83
N GLU A 28 3.94 10.77 -8.44
CA GLU A 28 4.16 12.05 -7.79
C GLU A 28 3.11 13.06 -8.27
N VAL A 29 2.34 13.59 -7.33
CA VAL A 29 1.27 14.56 -7.61
C VAL A 29 1.88 15.87 -8.09
N GLN A 30 1.38 16.39 -9.21
CA GLN A 30 1.87 17.63 -9.80
C GLN A 30 1.34 18.85 -9.04
N GLY A 31 2.23 19.77 -8.67
CA GLY A 31 1.88 21.04 -8.02
C GLY A 31 1.33 20.92 -6.59
N VAL A 32 1.35 19.71 -6.00
CA VAL A 32 0.86 19.47 -4.64
C VAL A 32 1.99 18.85 -3.80
N PRO A 33 2.51 19.55 -2.79
CA PRO A 33 3.63 19.04 -1.99
C PRO A 33 3.25 17.85 -1.12
N ARG A 34 1.97 17.76 -0.69
CA ARG A 34 1.47 16.69 0.18
C ARG A 34 0.06 16.28 -0.24
N LEU A 35 -0.12 14.99 -0.52
CA LEU A 35 -1.45 14.44 -0.86
C LEU A 35 -2.37 14.34 0.37
N GLY A 36 -1.80 14.16 1.57
CA GLY A 36 -2.54 14.21 2.84
C GLY A 36 -3.50 13.02 3.06
N PHE A 37 -3.16 11.83 2.56
CA PHE A 37 -3.98 10.63 2.78
C PHE A 37 -3.61 9.90 4.08
N VAL A 38 -4.56 9.14 4.62
CA VAL A 38 -4.36 8.21 5.73
C VAL A 38 -4.14 6.80 5.16
N ALA A 39 -3.21 6.05 5.77
CA ALA A 39 -2.91 4.69 5.35
C ALA A 39 -4.18 3.81 5.28
N GLY A 40 -4.36 3.15 4.13
CA GLY A 40 -5.54 2.34 3.80
C GLY A 40 -6.63 3.05 2.98
N GLN A 41 -6.50 4.36 2.75
CA GLN A 41 -7.34 5.11 1.81
C GLN A 41 -7.07 4.74 0.33
N TRP A 42 -7.95 5.21 -0.54
CA TRP A 42 -7.92 4.94 -1.99
C TRP A 42 -8.10 6.23 -2.80
N LEU A 43 -7.70 6.16 -4.07
CA LEU A 43 -7.86 7.23 -5.06
C LEU A 43 -8.78 6.79 -6.19
N SER A 44 -9.58 7.73 -6.70
CA SER A 44 -10.45 7.54 -7.84
C SER A 44 -9.74 7.98 -9.12
N VAL A 45 -9.19 7.03 -9.88
CA VAL A 45 -8.42 7.29 -11.10
C VAL A 45 -9.36 7.42 -12.29
N LYS A 46 -9.09 8.40 -13.15
CA LYS A 46 -9.86 8.71 -14.36
C LYS A 46 -9.02 8.44 -15.61
N ALA A 47 -9.66 7.88 -16.63
CA ALA A 47 -9.10 7.69 -17.96
C ALA A 47 -10.21 7.79 -19.01
N SER A 48 -9.89 8.31 -20.19
CA SER A 48 -10.81 8.31 -21.33
C SER A 48 -10.51 7.13 -22.24
N THR A 49 -11.54 6.47 -22.77
CA THR A 49 -11.38 5.45 -23.81
C THR A 49 -11.05 6.09 -25.16
N PRO A 50 -10.50 5.33 -26.13
CA PRO A 50 -10.35 5.81 -27.51
C PRO A 50 -11.67 6.31 -28.13
N GLU A 51 -12.81 5.78 -27.69
CA GLU A 51 -14.16 6.17 -28.12
C GLU A 51 -14.67 7.43 -27.40
N GLY A 52 -13.90 7.98 -26.46
CA GLY A 52 -14.22 9.20 -25.72
C GLY A 52 -15.01 8.99 -24.43
N GLU A 53 -15.24 7.74 -23.99
CA GLU A 53 -15.94 7.47 -22.74
C GLU A 53 -15.03 7.73 -21.53
N GLU A 54 -15.51 8.47 -20.52
CA GLU A 54 -14.78 8.64 -19.26
C GLU A 54 -15.01 7.46 -18.31
N ILE A 55 -13.94 6.71 -18.04
CA ILE A 55 -13.95 5.60 -17.09
C ILE A 55 -13.25 6.04 -15.81
N THR A 56 -13.90 5.75 -14.67
CA THR A 56 -13.35 6.00 -13.34
C THR A 56 -13.28 4.71 -12.52
N ARG A 57 -12.19 4.48 -11.79
CA ARG A 57 -12.04 3.33 -10.88
C ARG A 57 -11.28 3.68 -9.61
N ALA A 58 -11.66 3.02 -8.52
CA ALA A 58 -11.01 3.14 -7.22
C ALA A 58 -9.78 2.22 -7.12
N TYR A 59 -8.66 2.76 -6.63
CA TYR A 59 -7.45 1.99 -6.31
C TYR A 59 -6.94 2.36 -4.91
N SER A 60 -6.79 1.35 -4.05
CA SER A 60 -6.18 1.51 -2.73
C SER A 60 -4.73 1.94 -2.85
N ILE A 61 -4.34 2.92 -2.05
CA ILE A 61 -2.96 3.36 -1.96
C ILE A 61 -2.16 2.27 -1.25
N ALA A 62 -1.07 1.84 -1.87
CA ALA A 62 -0.22 0.76 -1.40
C ALA A 62 0.99 1.24 -0.60
N SER A 63 1.36 2.51 -0.68
CA SER A 63 2.50 3.11 0.04
C SER A 63 2.06 3.75 1.36
N ALA A 64 3.00 3.96 2.28
CA ALA A 64 2.79 4.84 3.42
C ALA A 64 2.46 6.29 2.98
N PRO A 65 1.69 7.06 3.79
CA PRO A 65 1.58 8.51 3.66
C PRO A 65 2.94 9.19 3.62
N SER A 66 3.08 10.18 2.75
CA SER A 66 4.35 10.88 2.49
C SER A 66 4.18 12.39 2.47
N GLU A 67 5.26 13.10 2.76
CA GLU A 67 5.34 14.58 2.75
C GLU A 67 5.83 15.15 1.40
N ASN A 68 6.00 14.30 0.38
CA ASN A 68 6.52 14.67 -0.93
C ASN A 68 5.53 14.42 -2.07
N GLY A 69 4.24 14.31 -1.75
CA GLY A 69 3.18 14.12 -2.74
C GLY A 69 3.27 12.78 -3.47
N ARG A 70 3.99 11.79 -2.94
CA ARG A 70 4.14 10.48 -3.56
C ARG A 70 3.15 9.48 -3.02
N PHE A 71 2.67 8.63 -3.91
CA PHE A 71 1.85 7.48 -3.58
C PHE A 71 2.16 6.33 -4.54
N ALA A 72 1.81 5.11 -4.15
CA ALA A 72 1.95 3.95 -5.03
C ALA A 72 0.66 3.13 -5.10
N PHE A 73 0.47 2.43 -6.22
CA PHE A 73 -0.56 1.41 -6.36
C PHE A 73 0.07 0.03 -6.56
N CYS A 74 -0.61 -0.99 -6.04
CA CYS A 74 -0.38 -2.38 -6.40
C CYS A 74 -1.56 -2.83 -7.28
N LEU A 75 -1.29 -3.09 -8.55
CA LEU A 75 -2.30 -3.36 -9.56
C LEU A 75 -2.17 -4.77 -10.08
N ASN A 76 -3.31 -5.41 -10.34
CA ASN A 76 -3.37 -6.66 -11.07
C ASN A 76 -3.98 -6.39 -12.44
N ARG A 77 -3.35 -6.92 -13.48
CA ARG A 77 -3.84 -6.83 -14.84
C ARG A 77 -5.03 -7.78 -14.98
N VAL A 78 -6.22 -7.21 -15.18
CA VAL A 78 -7.44 -7.97 -15.41
C VAL A 78 -7.59 -8.20 -16.91
N GLN A 79 -7.86 -9.43 -17.32
CA GLN A 79 -8.20 -9.76 -18.70
C GLN A 79 -9.40 -8.91 -19.14
N ASP A 80 -9.30 -8.26 -20.29
CA ASP A 80 -10.32 -7.36 -20.87
C ASP A 80 -10.67 -6.10 -20.02
N GLY A 81 -9.96 -5.85 -18.91
CA GLY A 81 -10.23 -4.71 -18.04
C GLY A 81 -9.54 -3.41 -18.52
N TYR A 82 -10.29 -2.43 -19.01
CA TYR A 82 -9.72 -1.18 -19.56
C TYR A 82 -8.73 -0.48 -18.62
N MET A 83 -9.19 -0.07 -17.42
CA MET A 83 -8.38 0.76 -16.51
C MET A 83 -7.13 0.04 -15.99
N SER A 84 -7.22 -1.25 -15.65
CA SER A 84 -6.04 -2.01 -15.19
C SER A 84 -5.01 -2.15 -16.30
N ASN A 85 -5.44 -2.37 -17.54
CA ASN A 85 -4.55 -2.46 -18.70
C ASN A 85 -3.93 -1.09 -19.02
N TYR A 86 -4.72 -0.02 -18.98
CA TYR A 86 -4.27 1.37 -19.13
C TYR A 86 -3.13 1.68 -18.15
N LEU A 87 -3.38 1.51 -16.84
CA LEU A 87 -2.38 1.80 -15.81
C LEU A 87 -1.14 0.90 -15.90
N CYS A 88 -1.31 -0.40 -16.22
CA CYS A 88 -0.19 -1.31 -16.36
C CYS A 88 0.67 -1.04 -17.60
N ASN A 89 0.12 -0.35 -18.61
CA ASN A 89 0.81 -0.01 -19.85
C ASN A 89 1.45 1.38 -19.85
N LEU A 90 1.22 2.20 -18.81
CA LEU A 90 1.84 3.52 -18.72
C LEU A 90 3.36 3.43 -18.74
N ALA A 91 3.97 4.26 -19.57
CA ALA A 91 5.40 4.51 -19.56
C ALA A 91 5.75 5.49 -18.42
N GLU A 92 6.94 5.34 -17.85
CA GLU A 92 7.46 6.31 -16.88
C GLU A 92 7.47 7.72 -17.51
N GLY A 93 7.10 8.72 -16.71
CA GLY A 93 6.86 10.09 -17.17
C GLY A 93 5.42 10.37 -17.64
N ALA A 94 4.59 9.36 -17.89
CA ALA A 94 3.18 9.57 -18.23
C ALA A 94 2.37 10.12 -17.05
N GLU A 95 1.27 10.82 -17.34
CA GLU A 95 0.40 11.41 -16.33
C GLU A 95 -0.94 10.68 -16.22
N ILE A 96 -1.50 10.69 -15.01
CA ILE A 96 -2.87 10.23 -14.73
C ILE A 96 -3.67 11.32 -14.04
N SER A 97 -4.97 11.35 -14.33
CA SER A 97 -5.93 12.18 -13.59
C SER A 97 -6.60 11.37 -12.50
N PHE A 98 -6.77 11.95 -11.31
CA PHE A 98 -7.45 11.28 -10.20
C PHE A 98 -8.16 12.26 -9.26
N GLN A 99 -9.00 11.72 -8.38
CA GLN A 99 -9.64 12.42 -7.27
C GLN A 99 -9.42 11.66 -5.97
N GLY A 100 -9.46 12.36 -4.84
CA GLY A 100 -9.32 11.79 -3.50
C GLY A 100 -8.36 12.62 -2.64
N PRO A 101 -7.89 12.06 -1.51
CA PRO A 101 -8.11 10.69 -1.05
C PRO A 101 -9.53 10.40 -0.54
N PHE A 102 -9.93 9.12 -0.60
CA PHE A 102 -11.23 8.63 -0.16
C PHE A 102 -11.12 7.40 0.75
N GLY A 103 -12.19 7.12 1.50
CA GLY A 103 -12.35 5.93 2.34
C GLY A 103 -11.95 6.14 3.81
N ASP A 104 -12.49 5.27 4.66
CA ASP A 104 -12.29 5.29 6.12
C ASP A 104 -11.64 4.00 6.65
N PHE A 105 -11.08 3.19 5.74
CA PHE A 105 -10.39 1.94 6.07
C PHE A 105 -8.97 2.25 6.58
N SER A 106 -8.86 2.56 7.87
CA SER A 106 -7.60 2.90 8.53
C SER A 106 -7.51 2.26 9.92
N LEU A 107 -6.27 2.07 10.40
CA LEU A 107 -6.05 1.67 11.78
C LEU A 107 -6.33 2.84 12.71
N ARG A 108 -7.20 2.63 13.70
CA ARG A 108 -7.59 3.66 14.66
C ARG A 108 -6.89 3.41 16.00
N PRO A 109 -6.24 4.42 16.59
CA PRO A 109 -5.75 4.32 17.95
C PRO A 109 -6.89 4.11 18.97
N PRO A 110 -6.66 3.39 20.08
CA PRO A 110 -5.43 2.66 20.37
C PRO A 110 -5.32 1.41 19.48
N LEU A 111 -4.10 1.13 19.00
CA LEU A 111 -3.83 -0.08 18.23
C LEU A 111 -4.04 -1.31 19.13
N ARG A 112 -4.65 -2.35 18.56
CA ARG A 112 -4.93 -3.63 19.22
C ARG A 112 -4.41 -4.77 18.35
N ASP A 113 -4.27 -5.93 18.97
CA ASP A 113 -3.98 -7.17 18.27
C ASP A 113 -4.91 -7.32 17.04
N THR A 114 -4.32 -7.40 15.85
CA THR A 114 -5.03 -7.30 14.57
C THR A 114 -4.61 -8.41 13.63
N LEU A 115 -5.60 -9.17 13.14
CA LEU A 115 -5.43 -10.10 12.02
C LEU A 115 -5.87 -9.41 10.72
N MET A 116 -4.94 -9.23 9.80
CA MET A 116 -5.14 -8.73 8.45
C MET A 116 -5.29 -9.93 7.51
N ILE A 117 -6.36 -9.96 6.72
CA ILE A 117 -6.60 -11.04 5.75
C ILE A 117 -6.70 -10.41 4.36
N ALA A 118 -5.78 -10.77 3.47
CA ALA A 118 -5.74 -10.25 2.11
C ALA A 118 -5.57 -11.36 1.07
N THR A 119 -6.04 -11.07 -0.14
CA THR A 119 -5.79 -11.88 -1.33
C THR A 119 -5.47 -10.99 -2.52
N GLY A 120 -4.49 -11.38 -3.34
CA GLY A 120 -4.10 -10.59 -4.53
C GLY A 120 -3.74 -9.14 -4.18
N THR A 121 -4.27 -8.18 -4.95
CA THR A 121 -4.05 -6.74 -4.70
C THR A 121 -4.78 -6.19 -3.47
N GLY A 122 -5.63 -7.00 -2.81
CA GLY A 122 -6.22 -6.66 -1.52
C GLY A 122 -5.19 -6.43 -0.41
N ILE A 123 -3.92 -6.78 -0.63
CA ILE A 123 -2.81 -6.44 0.27
C ILE A 123 -2.45 -4.95 0.28
N ALA A 124 -2.81 -4.18 -0.76
CA ALA A 124 -2.43 -2.77 -0.91
C ALA A 124 -2.70 -1.90 0.34
N PRO A 125 -3.92 -1.84 0.89
CA PRO A 125 -4.18 -1.02 2.07
C PRO A 125 -3.41 -1.52 3.31
N PHE A 126 -3.22 -2.83 3.48
CA PHE A 126 -2.43 -3.36 4.59
C PHE A 126 -0.95 -3.03 4.46
N ARG A 127 -0.40 -3.07 3.24
CA ARG A 127 0.97 -2.61 2.97
C ARG A 127 1.12 -1.14 3.35
N SER A 128 0.17 -0.29 2.97
CA SER A 128 0.15 1.13 3.37
C SER A 128 0.14 1.31 4.89
N MET A 129 -0.70 0.55 5.60
CA MET A 129 -0.78 0.59 7.07
C MET A 129 0.51 0.12 7.73
N LEU A 130 1.05 -1.02 7.31
CA LEU A 130 2.27 -1.60 7.85
C LEU A 130 3.47 -0.68 7.61
N GLU A 131 3.67 -0.20 6.38
CA GLU A 131 4.73 0.77 6.07
C GLU A 131 4.57 2.06 6.89
N GLY A 132 3.34 2.58 7.01
CA GLY A 132 3.05 3.76 7.81
C GLY A 132 3.43 3.60 9.28
N MET A 133 3.18 2.43 9.88
CA MET A 133 3.57 2.14 11.26
C MET A 133 5.09 2.14 11.45
N PHE A 134 5.85 1.60 10.49
CA PHE A 134 7.32 1.60 10.57
C PHE A 134 7.96 2.95 10.26
N VAL A 135 7.38 3.74 9.35
CA VAL A 135 7.85 5.09 9.01
C VAL A 135 7.54 6.08 10.15
N SER A 136 6.35 6.00 10.76
CA SER A 136 6.01 6.82 11.94
C SER A 136 6.83 6.48 13.18
N GLY A 137 7.46 5.30 13.23
CA GLY A 137 8.52 4.99 14.20
C GLY A 137 9.76 5.90 14.09
N ASN A 138 9.92 6.59 12.95
CA ASN A 138 11.01 7.53 12.64
C ASN A 138 10.53 8.97 12.34
N GLY A 139 9.30 9.32 12.73
CA GLY A 139 8.82 10.71 12.75
C GLY A 139 7.92 11.09 11.56
N SER A 140 6.63 11.20 11.83
CA SER A 140 5.70 12.03 11.04
C SER A 140 5.51 13.40 11.74
N PRO A 141 5.20 14.49 11.01
CA PRO A 141 5.03 15.82 11.60
C PRO A 141 3.87 15.92 12.60
N ASP A 142 2.83 15.10 12.43
CA ASP A 142 1.71 14.99 13.39
C ASP A 142 2.13 14.30 14.71
N ALA A 143 3.36 13.76 14.78
CA ALA A 143 4.00 13.26 16.00
C ALA A 143 4.93 14.30 16.66
N MET A 144 5.18 15.45 16.05
CA MET A 144 6.12 16.47 16.57
C MET A 144 5.65 17.07 17.90
N GLU A 145 4.35 17.15 18.15
CA GLU A 145 3.78 17.60 19.44
C GLU A 145 3.92 16.56 20.58
N ARG A 146 4.37 15.34 20.30
CA ARG A 146 4.59 14.27 21.27
C ARG A 146 6.07 13.95 21.48
N ARG A 147 6.95 14.96 21.45
CA ARG A 147 8.40 14.80 21.62
C ARG A 147 8.87 14.41 23.04
N ALA A 148 7.97 13.90 23.89
CA ALA A 148 8.26 13.41 25.24
C ALA A 148 7.82 11.95 25.46
N SER A 149 7.62 11.15 24.40
CA SER A 149 7.26 9.74 24.53
C SER A 149 8.36 8.81 23.99
N PRO A 150 8.69 7.71 24.71
CA PRO A 150 9.66 6.70 24.28
C PRO A 150 9.26 6.07 22.94
N PRO A 151 10.16 5.32 22.25
CA PRO A 151 9.81 4.59 21.04
C PRO A 151 8.49 3.84 21.28
N VAL A 152 7.53 4.00 20.37
CA VAL A 152 6.24 3.31 20.43
C VAL A 152 6.53 1.82 20.52
N GLN A 153 6.53 1.27 21.74
CA GLN A 153 6.39 -0.16 21.95
C GLN A 153 4.99 -0.46 21.43
N LEU A 154 4.91 -1.01 20.22
CA LEU A 154 3.69 -1.60 19.72
C LEU A 154 3.33 -2.71 20.71
N SER A 155 2.43 -2.40 21.66
CA SER A 155 1.85 -3.39 22.56
C SER A 155 0.92 -4.35 21.83
N ALA A 156 0.54 -3.99 20.59
CA ALA A 156 -0.31 -4.74 19.70
C ALA A 156 0.49 -5.61 18.73
N GLN A 157 0.05 -6.84 18.56
CA GLN A 157 0.55 -7.79 17.56
C GLN A 157 -0.22 -7.66 16.25
N PHE A 158 0.47 -7.78 15.12
CA PHE A 158 -0.14 -7.76 13.79
C PHE A 158 0.18 -9.06 13.05
N TRP A 159 -0.86 -9.76 12.59
CA TRP A 159 -0.72 -10.93 11.74
C TRP A 159 -1.27 -10.64 10.36
N LEU A 160 -0.58 -11.08 9.31
CA LEU A 160 -1.07 -11.01 7.93
C LEU A 160 -1.24 -12.42 7.39
N LEU A 161 -2.49 -12.82 7.15
CA LEU A 161 -2.83 -14.00 6.37
C LEU A 161 -3.02 -13.57 4.91
N PHE A 162 -2.12 -14.01 4.04
CA PHE A 162 -2.16 -13.67 2.62
C PHE A 162 -2.41 -14.90 1.75
N GLY A 163 -3.48 -14.85 0.94
CA GLY A 163 -3.80 -15.86 -0.06
C GLY A 163 -3.38 -15.43 -1.47
N ALA A 164 -2.56 -16.24 -2.13
CA ALA A 164 -2.21 -16.11 -3.53
C ALA A 164 -2.56 -17.38 -4.29
N ARG A 165 -2.98 -17.25 -5.56
CA ARG A 165 -3.31 -18.40 -6.40
C ARG A 165 -2.05 -19.21 -6.77
N TYR A 166 -0.95 -18.50 -7.02
CA TYR A 166 0.37 -19.07 -7.28
C TYR A 166 1.42 -18.37 -6.41
N GLU A 167 2.52 -19.07 -6.13
CA GLU A 167 3.63 -18.50 -5.35
C GLU A 167 4.21 -17.25 -6.02
N GLN A 168 4.19 -17.19 -7.35
CA GLN A 168 4.68 -16.07 -8.16
C GLN A 168 3.83 -14.80 -7.99
N ASP A 169 2.58 -14.92 -7.53
CA ASP A 169 1.67 -13.80 -7.29
C ASP A 169 1.80 -13.22 -5.88
N THR A 170 2.78 -13.69 -5.09
CA THR A 170 3.12 -13.07 -3.81
C THR A 170 3.84 -11.73 -4.05
N ALA A 171 3.05 -10.66 -4.14
CA ALA A 171 3.51 -9.28 -4.33
C ALA A 171 4.58 -8.82 -3.30
N ALA A 172 4.70 -9.50 -2.16
CA ALA A 172 5.68 -9.22 -1.10
C ALA A 172 7.04 -9.94 -1.26
N ARG A 173 7.27 -10.71 -2.34
CA ARG A 173 8.45 -11.60 -2.47
C ARG A 173 9.69 -11.00 -3.14
N SER A 174 9.69 -9.72 -3.55
CA SER A 174 10.80 -9.16 -4.35
C SER A 174 12.08 -8.89 -3.53
N GLY A 175 12.75 -9.95 -3.11
CA GLY A 175 14.06 -9.96 -2.44
C GLY A 175 15.26 -9.90 -3.39
N ARG A 176 15.18 -9.27 -4.57
CA ARG A 176 16.33 -9.18 -5.50
C ARG A 176 16.63 -7.82 -6.15
N ALA A 177 15.89 -6.76 -5.81
CA ALA A 177 16.24 -5.37 -6.20
C ALA A 177 16.38 -4.42 -5.00
N CYS A 178 16.45 -4.97 -3.78
CA CYS A 178 16.57 -4.23 -2.52
C CYS A 178 17.85 -4.65 -1.79
N ALA A 179 18.97 -4.79 -2.51
CA ALA A 179 20.18 -5.38 -1.95
C ALA A 179 20.93 -4.46 -0.97
N ASP A 180 20.81 -3.13 -1.07
CA ASP A 180 21.67 -2.25 -0.26
C ASP A 180 20.96 -1.25 0.69
N THR A 181 19.70 -0.86 0.46
CA THR A 181 18.99 0.07 1.37
C THR A 181 17.91 -0.59 2.24
N CYS A 182 17.56 -1.86 1.97
CA CYS A 182 16.41 -2.53 2.60
C CYS A 182 16.78 -3.88 3.25
N ARG A 183 18.02 -4.03 3.71
CA ARG A 183 18.42 -5.22 4.47
C ARG A 183 17.82 -5.24 5.88
N SER A 184 17.57 -4.08 6.50
CA SER A 184 17.03 -4.00 7.87
C SER A 184 15.49 -4.06 7.98
N THR A 185 14.77 -3.78 6.88
CA THR A 185 13.28 -3.70 6.87
C THR A 185 12.63 -4.98 6.35
N CYS A 186 13.22 -5.63 5.33
CA CYS A 186 12.73 -6.92 4.83
C CYS A 186 13.02 -8.08 5.78
N GLU A 187 14.16 -8.08 6.49
CA GLU A 187 14.42 -9.09 7.53
C GLU A 187 13.41 -8.99 8.67
N LYS A 188 12.90 -7.80 9.01
CA LYS A 188 11.91 -7.64 10.10
C LYS A 188 10.48 -8.01 9.71
N LEU A 189 10.08 -7.84 8.44
CA LEU A 189 8.77 -8.32 7.97
C LEU A 189 8.72 -9.84 7.82
N TRP A 190 9.85 -10.51 7.57
CA TRP A 190 9.95 -11.98 7.56
C TRP A 190 10.33 -12.58 8.92
N ALA A 191 11.01 -11.85 9.82
CA ALA A 191 11.41 -12.35 11.15
C ALA A 191 10.30 -12.32 12.22
N VAL A 192 9.12 -11.75 11.95
CA VAL A 192 7.99 -11.72 12.89
C VAL A 192 6.88 -12.72 12.52
N VAL A 193 7.15 -13.65 11.60
CA VAL A 193 6.40 -14.91 11.54
C VAL A 193 7.30 -16.05 12.02
N PRO A 194 7.53 -16.20 13.34
CA PRO A 194 7.91 -17.50 13.83
C PRO A 194 6.70 -18.41 13.57
N THR A 195 6.81 -19.27 12.55
CA THR A 195 6.10 -20.54 12.63
C THR A 195 6.64 -21.22 13.87
N CYS A 196 5.91 -21.05 14.98
CA CYS A 196 6.12 -21.84 16.17
C CYS A 196 5.92 -23.29 15.75
N LYS A 197 7.01 -24.04 15.54
CA LYS A 197 6.96 -25.50 15.54
C LYS A 197 6.71 -25.90 16.99
N PRO A 198 5.55 -26.49 17.34
CA PRO A 198 5.48 -27.22 18.59
C PRO A 198 6.18 -28.55 18.38
N THR A 199 7.48 -28.63 18.69
CA THR A 199 8.11 -29.92 18.99
C THR A 199 7.66 -30.34 20.39
N SER A 200 6.72 -31.30 20.37
CA SER A 200 6.46 -32.34 21.37
C SER A 200 6.32 -31.96 22.85
N ALA A 201 5.09 -32.20 23.34
CA ALA A 201 4.74 -32.96 24.55
C ALA A 201 3.76 -32.20 25.45
N GLY A 202 2.63 -32.83 25.73
CA GLY A 202 1.70 -32.38 26.77
C GLY A 202 0.25 -32.38 26.30
N SER A 203 -0.44 -33.49 26.58
CA SER A 203 -1.90 -33.57 26.65
C SER A 203 -2.51 -32.37 27.38
N THR A 204 -3.67 -31.87 26.92
CA THR A 204 -4.96 -31.92 27.65
C THR A 204 -6.04 -31.19 26.84
N ARG A 205 -7.00 -31.99 26.36
CA ARG A 205 -8.46 -31.83 26.35
C ARG A 205 -9.12 -30.43 26.16
N TRP A 206 -10.00 -30.45 25.16
CA TRP A 206 -11.13 -29.59 24.78
C TRP A 206 -10.83 -28.42 23.86
#